data_AF-A0A1T4ZMP0-F1
#
_entry.id   AF-A0A1T4ZMP0-F1
#
_cell.length_a   1.000
_cell.length_b   1.000
_cell.length_c   1.000
_cell.angle_alpha   90.00
_cell.angle_beta   90.00
_cell.angle_gamma   90.00
#
_symmetry.space_group_name_H-M   'P 1'
#
loop_
_entity.id
_entity.type
_entity.pdbx_description
1 polymer ?
#
loop_
_entity_poly.entity_id
_entity_poly.type
_entity_poly.pdbx_seq_one_letter_code
_entity_poly.pdbx_strand_id
1 'polypeptide(L)'
;MRQGFKEQRQEYLQITQQQRQEYTRLITEQDQKFTQLIIEERNERQQGQVILQQQIDHVVNELKQEHQQKSQLAQDLLADVEAIWQQIDRDYQHQKFAPGRLAQLHQGLELARTNIQNGVMEAAIATTQQTYLELADLRLELEQKEQEWLLLYQAALEDLKSLITEVQANRNCEVEVGQGDETETFKLEVDYWVNGRLTEYEQELKQLETQLQTQSETLTTEQIKQLSDQILAQQPILGEIVEQAKLSILGSQLRVEIADRVVDVLESLGYRLLDPESDAVYEGSDQRNAFVVKVKNVAGDEVVTVISPEAEFGANSVSINTFSEILIDEQTTKENAEAIFTALNESGVQGNRPTECYEKPQAAYKDMEKVKQSNQTQTKGL
;
A
#
# COMPACT_ATOMS: atom_id res chain seq x y z
N MET A 1 -92.75 116.60 -23.12
CA MET A 1 -92.14 115.28 -23.40
C MET A 1 -90.60 115.26 -23.51
N ARG A 2 -89.86 116.38 -23.44
CA ARG A 2 -88.38 116.39 -23.53
C ARG A 2 -87.61 116.38 -22.20
N GLN A 3 -88.31 116.52 -21.06
CA GLN A 3 -87.70 116.68 -19.72
C GLN A 3 -87.63 115.34 -18.95
N GLY A 4 -88.70 114.53 -18.95
CA GLY A 4 -88.70 113.20 -18.32
C GLY A 4 -87.73 112.18 -18.98
N PHE A 5 -87.45 112.31 -20.28
CA PHE A 5 -86.45 111.49 -20.98
C PHE A 5 -85.00 111.80 -20.57
N LYS A 6 -84.72 112.98 -20.01
CA LYS A 6 -83.38 113.33 -19.52
C LYS A 6 -83.12 112.75 -18.12
N GLU A 7 -84.11 112.81 -17.23
CA GLU A 7 -84.01 112.22 -15.88
C GLU A 7 -83.94 110.69 -15.93
N GLN A 8 -84.81 110.03 -16.71
CA GLN A 8 -84.73 108.58 -16.92
C GLN A 8 -83.39 108.13 -17.51
N ARG A 9 -82.81 108.94 -18.41
CA ARG A 9 -81.50 108.64 -19.01
C ARG A 9 -80.36 108.85 -18.02
N GLN A 10 -80.46 109.81 -17.11
CA GLN A 10 -79.48 110.05 -16.04
C GLN A 10 -79.51 108.93 -14.99
N GLU A 11 -80.70 108.51 -14.55
CA GLU A 11 -80.87 107.36 -13.65
C GLU A 11 -80.38 106.07 -14.30
N TYR A 12 -80.75 105.82 -15.56
CA TYR A 12 -80.28 104.62 -16.29
C TYR A 12 -78.75 104.61 -16.44
N LEU A 13 -78.13 105.77 -16.70
CA LEU A 13 -76.68 105.90 -16.76
C LEU A 13 -76.02 105.67 -15.40
N GLN A 14 -76.59 106.18 -14.30
CA GLN A 14 -76.09 105.94 -12.94
C GLN A 14 -76.20 104.46 -12.53
N ILE A 15 -77.35 103.83 -12.78
CA ILE A 15 -77.57 102.41 -12.49
C ILE A 15 -76.61 101.55 -13.33
N THR A 16 -76.45 101.86 -14.63
CA THR A 16 -75.51 101.15 -15.50
C THR A 16 -74.06 101.33 -15.04
N GLN A 17 -73.70 102.51 -14.52
CA GLN A 17 -72.37 102.81 -14.03
C GLN A 17 -72.08 102.11 -12.68
N GLN A 18 -73.06 102.06 -11.78
CA GLN A 18 -72.98 101.28 -10.54
C GLN A 18 -72.88 99.78 -10.84
N GLN A 19 -73.70 99.25 -11.75
CA GLN A 19 -73.62 97.85 -12.17
C GLN A 19 -72.25 97.51 -12.77
N ARG A 20 -71.69 98.38 -13.64
CA ARG A 20 -70.33 98.17 -14.16
C ARG A 20 -69.27 98.18 -13.09
N GLN A 21 -69.39 99.06 -12.09
CA GLN A 21 -68.46 99.11 -10.97
C GLN A 21 -68.55 97.84 -10.12
N GLU A 22 -69.76 97.33 -9.85
CA GLU A 22 -69.96 96.05 -9.17
C GLU A 22 -69.43 94.87 -9.97
N TYR A 23 -69.71 94.78 -11.28
CA TYR A 23 -69.16 93.72 -12.13
C TYR A 23 -67.64 93.76 -12.20
N THR A 24 -67.04 94.94 -12.31
CA THR A 24 -65.58 95.10 -12.35
C THR A 24 -64.96 94.70 -11.01
N ARG A 25 -65.60 95.07 -9.89
CA ARG A 25 -65.17 94.66 -8.55
C ARG A 25 -65.27 93.15 -8.37
N LEU A 26 -66.38 92.54 -8.78
CA LEU A 26 -66.61 91.10 -8.68
C LEU A 26 -65.60 90.31 -9.51
N ILE A 27 -65.32 90.74 -10.74
CA ILE A 27 -64.30 90.14 -11.62
C ILE A 27 -62.91 90.26 -10.99
N THR A 28 -62.57 91.43 -10.43
CA THR A 28 -61.27 91.64 -9.77
C THR A 28 -61.12 90.75 -8.53
N GLU A 29 -62.17 90.63 -7.71
CA GLU A 29 -62.18 89.74 -6.55
C GLU A 29 -62.09 88.26 -6.96
N GLN A 30 -62.71 87.87 -8.09
CA GLN A 30 -62.63 86.51 -8.62
C GLN A 30 -61.25 86.19 -9.20
N ASP A 31 -60.64 87.11 -9.96
CA ASP A 31 -59.29 86.98 -10.50
C ASP A 31 -58.25 86.87 -9.38
N GLN A 32 -58.39 87.66 -8.30
CA GLN A 32 -57.52 87.56 -7.13
C GLN A 32 -57.63 86.19 -6.45
N LYS A 33 -58.85 85.67 -6.28
CA LYS A 33 -59.07 84.32 -5.72
C LYS A 33 -58.51 83.22 -6.61
N PHE A 34 -58.73 83.28 -7.93
CA PHE A 34 -58.17 82.30 -8.86
C PHE A 34 -56.65 82.36 -8.90
N THR A 35 -56.07 83.56 -8.88
CA THR A 35 -54.62 83.74 -8.84
C THR A 35 -54.03 83.17 -7.55
N GLN A 36 -54.69 83.38 -6.40
CA GLN A 36 -54.29 82.79 -5.12
C GLN A 36 -54.36 81.26 -5.16
N LEU A 37 -55.48 80.69 -5.63
CA LEU A 37 -55.63 79.24 -5.75
C LEU A 37 -54.59 78.62 -6.70
N ILE A 38 -54.26 79.27 -7.81
CA ILE A 38 -53.22 78.79 -8.74
C ILE A 38 -51.83 78.86 -8.11
N ILE A 39 -51.54 79.90 -7.32
CA ILE A 39 -50.26 80.03 -6.60
C ILE A 39 -50.16 78.98 -5.49
N GLU A 40 -51.24 78.77 -4.75
CA GLU A 40 -51.33 77.78 -3.67
C GLU A 40 -51.15 76.36 -4.23
N GLU A 41 -51.87 76.01 -5.30
CA GLU A 41 -51.77 74.72 -5.98
C GLU A 41 -50.38 74.48 -6.58
N ARG A 42 -49.75 75.52 -7.15
CA ARG A 42 -48.36 75.44 -7.62
C ARG A 42 -47.38 75.24 -6.48
N ASN A 43 -47.57 75.92 -5.35
CA ASN A 43 -46.72 75.77 -4.18
C ASN A 43 -46.88 74.38 -3.56
N GLU A 44 -48.11 73.87 -3.46
CA GLU A 44 -48.42 72.51 -2.99
C GLU A 44 -47.82 71.45 -3.92
N ARG A 45 -47.92 71.61 -5.25
CA ARG A 45 -47.25 70.72 -6.21
C ARG A 45 -45.74 70.76 -6.10
N GLN A 46 -45.14 71.94 -5.95
CA GLN A 46 -43.69 72.08 -5.80
C GLN A 46 -43.21 71.43 -4.50
N GLN A 47 -43.93 71.64 -3.40
CA GLN A 47 -43.65 70.97 -2.12
C GLN A 47 -43.81 69.44 -2.25
N GLY A 48 -44.88 68.98 -2.91
CA GLY A 48 -45.10 67.57 -3.19
C GLY A 48 -44.00 66.93 -4.04
N GLN A 49 -43.50 67.63 -5.07
CA GLN A 49 -42.39 67.17 -5.90
C GLN A 49 -41.07 67.06 -5.12
N VAL A 50 -40.78 68.03 -4.24
CA VAL A 50 -39.57 68.00 -3.39
C VAL A 50 -39.61 66.82 -2.41
N ILE A 51 -40.77 66.57 -1.79
CA ILE A 51 -40.96 65.43 -0.87
C ILE A 51 -40.79 64.10 -1.60
N LEU A 52 -41.38 63.95 -2.79
CA LEU A 52 -41.26 62.73 -3.60
C LEU A 52 -39.81 62.51 -4.05
N GLN A 53 -39.11 63.56 -4.46
CA GLN A 53 -37.70 63.48 -4.85
C GLN A 53 -36.82 63.03 -3.68
N GLN A 54 -37.07 63.56 -2.47
CA GLN A 54 -36.36 63.13 -1.26
C GLN A 54 -36.62 61.66 -0.92
N GLN A 55 -37.85 61.17 -1.11
CA GLN A 55 -38.19 59.76 -0.91
C GLN A 55 -37.49 58.85 -1.93
N ILE A 56 -37.44 59.26 -3.21
CA ILE A 56 -36.72 58.54 -4.25
C ILE A 56 -35.22 58.51 -3.96
N ASP A 57 -34.63 59.66 -3.61
CA ASP A 57 -33.21 59.76 -3.29
C ASP A 57 -32.85 58.91 -2.07
N HIS A 58 -33.75 58.84 -1.07
CA HIS A 58 -33.59 57.99 0.10
C HIS A 58 -33.61 56.50 -0.26
N VAL A 59 -34.62 56.04 -1.01
CA VAL A 59 -34.73 54.64 -1.47
C VAL A 59 -33.55 54.26 -2.37
N VAL A 60 -33.11 55.15 -3.26
CA VAL A 60 -31.94 54.93 -4.11
C VAL A 60 -30.66 54.82 -3.28
N ASN A 61 -30.50 55.63 -2.23
CA ASN A 61 -29.34 55.55 -1.36
C ASN A 61 -29.35 54.27 -0.50
N GLU A 62 -30.50 53.86 0.04
CA GLU A 62 -30.65 52.59 0.75
C GLU A 62 -30.31 51.39 -0.15
N LEU A 63 -30.85 51.36 -1.38
CA LEU A 63 -30.55 50.31 -2.35
C LEU A 63 -29.06 50.29 -2.74
N LYS A 64 -28.43 51.46 -2.90
CA LYS A 64 -26.98 51.54 -3.17
C LYS A 64 -26.14 51.01 -2.02
N GLN A 65 -26.51 51.35 -0.77
CA GLN A 65 -25.83 50.84 0.41
C GLN A 65 -26.00 49.33 0.55
N GLU A 66 -27.21 48.81 0.38
CA GLU A 66 -27.47 47.37 0.41
C GLU A 66 -26.67 46.63 -0.67
N HIS A 67 -26.66 47.16 -1.90
CA HIS A 67 -25.88 46.60 -3.01
C HIS A 67 -24.38 46.63 -2.73
N GLN A 68 -23.85 47.72 -2.17
CA GLN A 68 -22.44 47.80 -1.77
C GLN A 68 -22.10 46.78 -0.67
N GLN A 69 -22.95 46.64 0.35
CA GLN A 69 -22.74 45.65 1.41
C GLN A 69 -22.74 44.22 0.88
N LYS A 70 -23.72 43.87 0.03
CA LYS A 70 -23.80 42.53 -0.59
C LYS A 70 -22.63 42.27 -1.54
N SER A 71 -22.20 43.28 -2.29
CA SER A 71 -21.03 43.20 -3.15
C SER A 71 -19.76 42.96 -2.35
N GLN A 72 -19.56 43.68 -1.24
CA GLN A 72 -18.40 43.49 -0.37
C GLN A 72 -18.43 42.09 0.25
N LEU A 73 -19.57 41.67 0.81
CA LEU A 73 -19.74 40.33 1.37
C LEU A 73 -19.45 39.21 0.35
N ALA A 74 -19.94 39.35 -0.89
CA ALA A 74 -19.69 38.37 -1.94
C ALA A 74 -18.20 38.29 -2.32
N GLN A 75 -17.50 39.43 -2.38
CA GLN A 75 -16.07 39.50 -2.68
C GLN A 75 -15.22 38.92 -1.55
N ASP A 76 -15.49 39.30 -0.31
CA ASP A 76 -14.76 38.82 0.86
C ASP A 76 -14.94 37.30 1.03
N LEU A 77 -16.20 36.82 0.93
CA LEU A 77 -16.49 35.39 1.01
C LEU A 77 -15.80 34.60 -0.11
N LEU A 78 -15.80 35.12 -1.36
CA LEU A 78 -15.12 34.45 -2.47
C LEU A 78 -13.61 34.37 -2.20
N ALA A 79 -12.99 35.47 -1.74
CA ALA A 79 -11.56 35.50 -1.44
C ALA A 79 -11.17 34.50 -0.32
N ASP A 80 -11.98 34.41 0.73
CA ASP A 80 -11.76 33.46 1.82
C ASP A 80 -11.83 32.00 1.34
N VAL A 81 -12.83 31.67 0.51
CA VAL A 81 -13.00 30.30 -0.01
C VAL A 81 -11.91 29.96 -1.04
N GLU A 82 -11.46 30.93 -1.84
CA GLU A 82 -10.31 30.76 -2.74
C GLU A 82 -9.02 30.47 -1.96
N ALA A 83 -8.80 31.12 -0.81
CA ALA A 83 -7.66 30.83 0.04
C ALA A 83 -7.70 29.38 0.57
N ILE A 84 -8.88 28.89 0.95
CA ILE A 84 -9.06 27.49 1.38
C ILE A 84 -8.78 26.52 0.21
N TRP A 85 -9.29 26.82 -0.98
CA TRP A 85 -9.02 26.01 -2.17
C TRP A 85 -7.51 25.91 -2.46
N GLN A 86 -6.79 27.04 -2.41
CA GLN A 86 -5.34 27.07 -2.62
C GLN A 86 -4.58 26.30 -1.53
N GLN A 87 -5.06 26.36 -0.28
CA GLN A 87 -4.49 25.57 0.81
C GLN A 87 -4.65 24.07 0.54
N ILE A 88 -5.83 23.63 0.09
CA ILE A 88 -6.08 22.22 -0.24
C ILE A 88 -5.19 21.78 -1.42
N ASP A 89 -5.04 22.62 -2.44
CA ASP A 89 -4.18 22.31 -3.60
C ASP A 89 -2.70 22.13 -3.23
N ARG A 90 -2.22 22.94 -2.27
CA ARG A 90 -0.82 22.93 -1.84
C ARG A 90 -0.50 21.83 -0.83
N ASP A 91 -1.36 21.63 0.16
CA ASP A 91 -1.03 20.88 1.37
C ASP A 91 -1.48 19.41 1.30
N TYR A 92 -2.39 19.05 0.39
CA TYR A 92 -2.98 17.71 0.31
C TYR A 92 -2.72 17.01 -1.02
N GLN A 93 -2.65 15.68 -1.01
CA GLN A 93 -2.49 14.85 -2.21
C GLN A 93 -3.85 14.60 -2.89
N HIS A 94 -4.60 15.66 -3.20
CA HIS A 94 -5.97 15.57 -3.70
C HIS A 94 -6.09 14.78 -5.02
N GLN A 95 -5.09 14.83 -5.89
CA GLN A 95 -5.09 14.05 -7.13
C GLN A 95 -4.99 12.53 -6.90
N LYS A 96 -4.35 12.12 -5.81
CA LYS A 96 -4.19 10.70 -5.45
C LYS A 96 -5.46 10.15 -4.83
N PHE A 97 -6.08 10.91 -3.93
CA PHE A 97 -7.18 10.42 -3.09
C PHE A 97 -8.59 10.79 -3.60
N ALA A 98 -8.71 11.87 -4.37
CA ALA A 98 -9.95 12.38 -4.94
C ALA A 98 -9.72 13.06 -6.31
N PRO A 99 -9.27 12.30 -7.33
CA PRO A 99 -8.84 12.85 -8.61
C PRO A 99 -9.93 13.72 -9.26
N GLY A 100 -9.56 14.94 -9.68
CA GLY A 100 -10.44 15.88 -10.38
C GLY A 100 -11.49 16.59 -9.53
N ARG A 101 -11.68 16.22 -8.25
CA ARG A 101 -12.72 16.81 -7.41
C ARG A 101 -12.41 18.26 -7.03
N LEU A 102 -11.17 18.57 -6.67
CA LEU A 102 -10.73 19.94 -6.39
C LEU A 102 -10.86 20.87 -7.62
N ALA A 103 -10.62 20.32 -8.82
CA ALA A 103 -10.78 21.05 -10.07
C ALA A 103 -12.25 21.36 -10.38
N GLN A 104 -13.18 20.46 -10.05
CA GLN A 104 -14.62 20.73 -10.16
C GLN A 104 -15.05 21.88 -9.22
N LEU A 105 -14.56 21.89 -7.98
CA LEU A 105 -14.85 22.95 -7.02
C LEU A 105 -14.29 24.31 -7.47
N HIS A 106 -13.15 24.31 -8.16
CA HIS A 106 -12.61 25.53 -8.77
C HIS A 106 -13.56 26.15 -9.79
N GLN A 107 -14.28 25.33 -10.58
CA GLN A 107 -15.29 25.83 -11.52
C GLN A 107 -16.45 26.54 -10.81
N GLY A 108 -16.82 26.09 -9.60
CA GLY A 108 -17.80 26.76 -8.75
C GLY A 108 -17.36 28.16 -8.31
N LEU A 109 -16.08 28.32 -7.97
CA LEU A 109 -15.48 29.63 -7.64
C LEU A 109 -15.45 30.57 -8.85
N GLU A 110 -15.09 30.05 -10.03
CA GLU A 110 -15.13 30.84 -11.27
C GLU A 110 -16.55 31.27 -11.66
N LEU A 111 -17.55 30.42 -11.40
CA LEU A 111 -18.96 30.79 -11.58
C LEU A 111 -19.37 31.90 -10.60
N ALA A 112 -18.98 31.80 -9.32
CA ALA A 112 -19.24 32.84 -8.35
C ALA A 112 -18.57 34.17 -8.72
N ARG A 113 -17.31 34.13 -9.18
CA ARG A 113 -16.57 35.28 -9.71
C ARG A 113 -17.31 35.95 -10.87
N THR A 114 -17.81 35.14 -11.80
CA THR A 114 -18.61 35.62 -12.95
C THR A 114 -19.92 36.26 -12.50
N ASN A 115 -20.61 35.69 -11.50
CA ASN A 115 -21.84 36.26 -10.94
C ASN A 115 -21.59 37.62 -10.28
N ILE A 116 -20.47 37.80 -9.57
CA ILE A 116 -20.07 39.10 -9.00
C ILE A 116 -19.84 40.13 -10.11
N GLN A 117 -19.11 39.77 -11.17
CA GLN A 117 -18.86 40.66 -12.31
C GLN A 117 -20.14 41.10 -13.03
N ASN A 118 -21.15 40.22 -13.07
CA ASN A 118 -22.46 40.49 -13.67
C ASN A 118 -23.45 41.20 -12.74
N GLY A 119 -23.06 41.53 -11.50
CA GLY A 119 -23.94 42.21 -10.54
C GLY A 119 -24.92 41.30 -9.80
N VAL A 120 -24.80 39.97 -9.92
CA VAL A 120 -25.72 38.99 -9.33
C VAL A 120 -25.16 38.48 -8.00
N MET A 121 -25.17 39.34 -6.98
CA MET A 121 -24.47 39.10 -5.70
C MET A 121 -25.06 37.94 -4.90
N GLU A 122 -26.38 37.78 -4.86
CA GLU A 122 -27.05 36.70 -4.13
C GLU A 122 -26.69 35.32 -4.68
N ALA A 123 -26.62 35.19 -6.03
CA ALA A 123 -26.21 33.95 -6.67
C ALA A 123 -24.72 33.66 -6.43
N ALA A 124 -23.87 34.69 -6.42
CA ALA A 124 -22.47 34.55 -6.05
C ALA A 124 -22.32 34.05 -4.62
N ILE A 125 -22.99 34.68 -3.64
CA ILE A 125 -22.95 34.29 -2.23
C ILE A 125 -23.40 32.84 -2.06
N ALA A 126 -24.53 32.45 -2.65
CA ALA A 126 -25.04 31.08 -2.56
C ALA A 126 -24.07 30.05 -3.17
N THR A 127 -23.51 30.35 -4.34
CA THR A 127 -22.53 29.47 -5.03
C THR A 127 -21.25 29.32 -4.20
N THR A 128 -20.74 30.42 -3.65
CA THR A 128 -19.55 30.41 -2.79
C THR A 128 -19.78 29.65 -1.50
N GLN A 129 -20.94 29.82 -0.85
CA GLN A 129 -21.31 29.05 0.36
C GLN A 129 -21.40 27.55 0.08
N GLN A 130 -22.02 27.17 -1.03
CA GLN A 130 -22.09 25.76 -1.43
C GLN A 130 -20.70 25.19 -1.69
N THR A 131 -19.86 25.93 -2.44
CA THR A 131 -18.48 25.52 -2.75
C THR A 131 -17.64 25.40 -1.48
N TYR A 132 -17.83 26.28 -0.49
CA TYR A 132 -17.18 26.17 0.81
C TYR A 132 -17.53 24.88 1.55
N LEU A 133 -18.81 24.52 1.60
CA LEU A 133 -19.25 23.28 2.25
C LEU A 133 -18.63 22.05 1.56
N GLU A 134 -18.61 22.03 0.24
CA GLU A 134 -18.01 20.94 -0.53
C GLU A 134 -16.48 20.88 -0.38
N LEU A 135 -15.80 22.02 -0.24
CA LEU A 135 -14.37 22.07 0.10
C LEU A 135 -14.08 21.57 1.51
N ALA A 136 -14.95 21.89 2.48
CA ALA A 136 -14.83 21.39 3.84
C ALA A 136 -14.99 19.86 3.88
N ASP A 137 -15.99 19.33 3.17
CA ASP A 137 -16.20 17.87 3.03
C ASP A 137 -15.01 17.20 2.35
N LEU A 138 -14.52 17.78 1.24
CA LEU A 138 -13.35 17.27 0.52
C LEU A 138 -12.13 17.23 1.44
N ARG A 139 -11.88 18.29 2.20
CA ARG A 139 -10.74 18.35 3.12
C ARG A 139 -10.82 17.24 4.18
N LEU A 140 -11.97 17.02 4.78
CA LEU A 140 -12.17 15.95 5.76
C LEU A 140 -11.94 14.56 5.13
N GLU A 141 -12.44 14.35 3.91
CA GLU A 141 -12.23 13.11 3.16
C GLU A 141 -10.73 12.88 2.86
N LEU A 142 -10.01 13.93 2.47
CA LEU A 142 -8.57 13.87 2.21
C LEU A 142 -7.77 13.58 3.49
N GLU A 143 -8.06 14.28 4.59
CA GLU A 143 -7.42 14.06 5.89
C GLU A 143 -7.60 12.60 6.34
N GLN A 144 -8.82 12.07 6.22
CA GLN A 144 -9.11 10.68 6.57
C GLN A 144 -8.32 9.69 5.70
N LYS A 145 -8.35 9.87 4.38
CA LYS A 145 -7.67 8.97 3.43
C LYS A 145 -6.15 9.02 3.57
N GLU A 146 -5.57 10.20 3.80
CA GLU A 146 -4.14 10.37 4.04
C GLU A 146 -3.70 9.69 5.34
N GLN A 147 -4.49 9.83 6.42
CA GLN A 147 -4.20 9.15 7.68
C GLN A 147 -4.31 7.63 7.56
N GLU A 148 -5.37 7.12 6.91
CA GLU A 148 -5.51 5.68 6.65
C GLU A 148 -4.31 5.16 5.85
N TRP A 149 -3.96 5.87 4.77
CA TRP A 149 -2.84 5.52 3.92
C TRP A 149 -1.51 5.51 4.69
N LEU A 150 -1.24 6.55 5.49
CA LEU A 150 -0.01 6.67 6.27
C LEU A 150 0.12 5.55 7.29
N LEU A 151 -0.97 5.23 8.00
CA LEU A 151 -0.99 4.15 8.98
C LEU A 151 -0.68 2.81 8.33
N LEU A 152 -1.37 2.48 7.23
CA LEU A 152 -1.15 1.23 6.50
C LEU A 152 0.26 1.15 5.91
N TYR A 153 0.77 2.26 5.36
CA TYR A 153 2.12 2.35 4.84
C TYR A 153 3.18 2.08 5.92
N GLN A 154 3.03 2.73 7.09
CA GLN A 154 3.95 2.56 8.21
C GLN A 154 3.92 1.14 8.76
N ALA A 155 2.73 0.57 8.95
CA ALA A 155 2.56 -0.81 9.41
C ALA A 155 3.23 -1.81 8.44
N ALA A 156 2.95 -1.71 7.14
CA ALA A 156 3.56 -2.57 6.13
C ALA A 156 5.10 -2.45 6.10
N LEU A 157 5.62 -1.23 6.24
CA LEU A 157 7.07 -1.00 6.28
C LEU A 157 7.71 -1.57 7.55
N GLU A 158 7.05 -1.46 8.70
CA GLU A 158 7.52 -2.00 9.98
C GLU A 158 7.49 -3.53 10.00
N ASP A 159 6.41 -4.15 9.49
CA ASP A 159 6.29 -5.59 9.35
C ASP A 159 7.41 -6.14 8.46
N LEU A 160 7.64 -5.51 7.30
CA LEU A 160 8.68 -5.94 6.37
C LEU A 160 10.09 -5.79 6.96
N LYS A 161 10.38 -4.68 7.63
CA LYS A 161 11.67 -4.47 8.30
C LYS A 161 11.91 -5.46 9.43
N SER A 162 10.87 -5.77 10.20
CA SER A 162 10.93 -6.77 11.25
C SER A 162 11.24 -8.14 10.66
N LEU A 163 10.56 -8.53 9.57
CA LEU A 163 10.80 -9.79 8.88
C LEU A 163 12.22 -9.88 8.29
N ILE A 164 12.73 -8.83 7.65
CA ILE A 164 14.12 -8.79 7.16
C ILE A 164 15.12 -8.92 8.31
N THR A 165 14.86 -8.26 9.43
CA THR A 165 15.71 -8.36 10.63
C THR A 165 15.70 -9.78 11.20
N GLU A 166 14.53 -10.42 11.21
CA GLU A 166 14.38 -11.81 11.65
C GLU A 166 15.12 -12.79 10.74
N VAL A 167 15.06 -12.60 9.42
CA VAL A 167 15.86 -13.36 8.44
C VAL A 167 17.35 -13.23 8.72
N GLN A 168 17.83 -12.01 8.96
CA GLN A 168 19.24 -11.76 9.24
C GLN A 168 19.68 -12.37 10.58
N ALA A 169 18.82 -12.33 11.61
CA ALA A 169 19.07 -12.97 12.90
C ALA A 169 19.12 -14.50 12.79
N ASN A 170 18.27 -15.09 11.95
CA ASN A 170 18.23 -16.55 11.73
C ASN A 170 19.25 -17.05 10.70
N ARG A 171 20.12 -16.19 10.14
CA ARG A 171 21.19 -16.64 9.23
C ARG A 171 22.18 -17.56 9.95
N ASN A 172 22.45 -17.28 11.23
CA ASN A 172 23.26 -18.13 12.10
C ASN A 172 22.41 -18.61 13.28
N CYS A 173 21.93 -19.85 13.24
CA CYS A 173 21.16 -20.43 14.33
C CYS A 173 22.05 -21.27 15.25
N GLU A 174 21.81 -21.20 16.55
CA GLU A 174 22.36 -22.16 17.50
C GLU A 174 21.41 -23.35 17.60
N VAL A 175 21.91 -24.55 17.30
CA VAL A 175 21.16 -25.80 17.42
C VAL A 175 21.79 -26.62 18.54
N GLU A 176 20.96 -26.97 19.52
CA GLU A 176 21.31 -27.90 20.59
C GLU A 176 20.97 -29.32 20.13
N VAL A 177 21.98 -30.20 20.14
CA VAL A 177 21.84 -31.61 19.78
C VAL A 177 22.28 -32.45 20.97
N GLY A 178 21.44 -33.40 21.40
CA GLY A 178 21.69 -34.29 22.55
C GLY A 178 20.50 -34.38 23.51
N GLN A 179 20.63 -35.17 24.58
CA GLN A 179 19.68 -35.23 25.70
C GLN A 179 20.40 -35.07 27.04
N GLY A 180 19.93 -34.15 27.88
CA GLY A 180 20.44 -33.99 29.25
C GLY A 180 21.82 -33.32 29.30
N ASP A 181 22.76 -33.90 30.06
CA ASP A 181 24.09 -33.32 30.30
C ASP A 181 25.05 -33.43 29.09
N GLU A 182 24.65 -34.10 28.01
CA GLU A 182 25.42 -34.25 26.76
C GLU A 182 24.92 -33.34 25.62
N THR A 183 24.24 -32.24 25.97
CA THR A 183 23.73 -31.29 24.96
C THR A 183 24.88 -30.45 24.41
N GLU A 184 25.18 -30.62 23.12
CA GLU A 184 26.18 -29.80 22.41
C GLU A 184 25.49 -28.71 21.59
N THR A 185 25.93 -27.46 21.75
CA THR A 185 25.42 -26.30 21.01
C THR A 185 26.32 -26.00 19.81
N PHE A 186 25.75 -26.05 18.60
CA PHE A 186 26.47 -25.74 17.37
C PHE A 186 25.92 -24.49 16.70
N LYS A 187 26.82 -23.65 16.20
CA LYS A 187 26.45 -22.53 15.32
C LYS A 187 26.31 -23.04 13.90
N LEU A 188 25.15 -22.75 13.32
CA LEU A 188 24.76 -23.23 12.02
C LEU A 188 24.50 -22.08 11.07
N GLU A 189 25.14 -22.12 9.91
CA GLU A 189 24.82 -21.23 8.79
C GLU A 189 23.62 -21.83 8.04
N VAL A 190 22.44 -21.24 8.22
CA VAL A 190 21.17 -21.79 7.70
C VAL A 190 21.16 -21.85 6.18
N ASP A 191 21.71 -20.84 5.50
CA ASP A 191 21.65 -20.70 4.05
C ASP A 191 22.38 -21.85 3.33
N TYR A 192 23.50 -22.32 3.89
CA TYR A 192 24.24 -23.49 3.44
C TYR A 192 23.34 -24.73 3.46
N TRP A 193 22.67 -25.01 4.58
CA TRP A 193 21.84 -26.21 4.72
C TRP A 193 20.58 -26.19 3.85
N VAL A 194 20.12 -25.02 3.42
CA VAL A 194 18.98 -24.86 2.50
C VAL A 194 19.37 -24.47 1.08
N ASN A 195 20.63 -24.64 0.70
CA ASN A 195 21.13 -24.39 -0.66
C ASN A 195 20.88 -22.96 -1.18
N GLY A 196 21.00 -21.93 -0.33
CA GLY A 196 20.84 -20.54 -0.75
C GLY A 196 19.40 -20.00 -0.68
N ARG A 197 18.42 -20.84 -0.30
CA ARG A 197 17.00 -20.46 -0.25
C ARG A 197 16.73 -19.29 0.73
N LEU A 198 17.52 -19.15 1.80
CA LEU A 198 17.38 -18.03 2.73
C LEU A 198 17.83 -16.71 2.07
N THR A 199 18.93 -16.74 1.32
CA THR A 199 19.41 -15.58 0.55
C THR A 199 18.44 -15.20 -0.57
N GLU A 200 17.86 -16.17 -1.28
CA GLU A 200 16.80 -15.92 -2.28
C GLU A 200 15.59 -15.22 -1.63
N TYR A 201 15.12 -15.76 -0.51
CA TYR A 201 14.03 -15.17 0.27
C TYR A 201 14.35 -13.75 0.77
N GLU A 202 15.57 -13.50 1.26
CA GLU A 202 16.00 -12.15 1.66
C GLU A 202 15.97 -11.15 0.49
N GLN A 203 16.31 -11.61 -0.73
CA GLN A 203 16.25 -10.78 -1.93
C GLN A 203 14.81 -10.43 -2.31
N GLU A 204 13.88 -11.38 -2.20
CA GLU A 204 12.44 -11.13 -2.45
C GLU A 204 11.89 -10.08 -1.48
N LEU A 205 12.22 -10.17 -0.18
CA LEU A 205 11.81 -9.17 0.80
C LEU A 205 12.39 -7.78 0.51
N LYS A 206 13.66 -7.70 0.08
CA LYS A 206 14.29 -6.43 -0.31
C LYS A 206 13.65 -5.82 -1.56
N GLN A 207 13.15 -6.64 -2.48
CA GLN A 207 12.39 -6.15 -3.63
C GLN A 207 11.08 -5.51 -3.19
N LEU A 208 10.34 -6.14 -2.27
CA LEU A 208 9.13 -5.55 -1.67
C LEU A 208 9.44 -4.24 -0.94
N GLU A 209 10.57 -4.18 -0.22
CA GLU A 209 11.00 -2.96 0.48
C GLU A 209 11.27 -1.83 -0.52
N THR A 210 11.98 -2.15 -1.60
CA THR A 210 12.29 -1.20 -2.66
C THR A 210 11.02 -0.70 -3.35
N GLN A 211 10.02 -1.57 -3.57
CA GLN A 211 8.73 -1.18 -4.13
C GLN A 211 7.99 -0.21 -3.21
N LEU A 212 7.90 -0.49 -1.91
CA LEU A 212 7.27 0.40 -0.92
C LEU A 212 7.95 1.77 -0.86
N GLN A 213 9.29 1.80 -0.82
CA GLN A 213 10.04 3.05 -0.68
C GLN A 213 10.04 3.89 -1.96
N THR A 214 10.31 3.27 -3.12
CA THR A 214 10.49 3.98 -4.40
C THR A 214 9.17 4.50 -4.96
N GLN A 215 8.06 3.80 -4.72
CA GLN A 215 6.75 4.16 -5.25
C GLN A 215 5.85 4.85 -4.21
N SER A 216 6.39 5.24 -3.05
CA SER A 216 5.65 5.82 -1.92
C SER A 216 4.70 6.96 -2.31
N GLU A 217 5.11 7.84 -3.23
CA GLU A 217 4.25 8.94 -3.69
C GLU A 217 3.07 8.46 -4.54
N THR A 218 3.25 7.40 -5.33
CA THR A 218 2.27 6.90 -6.30
C THR A 218 1.37 5.78 -5.79
N LEU A 219 1.76 5.09 -4.72
CA LEU A 219 1.02 3.94 -4.19
C LEU A 219 -0.34 4.36 -3.64
N THR A 220 -1.41 3.79 -4.17
CA THR A 220 -2.77 3.95 -3.63
C THR A 220 -2.98 3.12 -2.36
N THR A 221 -4.00 3.44 -1.58
CA THR A 221 -4.37 2.69 -0.37
C THR A 221 -4.62 1.20 -0.67
N GLU A 222 -5.24 0.90 -1.81
CA GLU A 222 -5.52 -0.48 -2.23
C GLU A 222 -4.24 -1.25 -2.55
N GLN A 223 -3.28 -0.60 -3.22
CA GLN A 223 -1.99 -1.22 -3.52
C GLN A 223 -1.18 -1.48 -2.24
N ILE A 224 -1.27 -0.62 -1.23
CA ILE A 224 -0.63 -0.87 0.07
C ILE A 224 -1.27 -2.07 0.77
N LYS A 225 -2.61 -2.19 0.74
CA LYS A 225 -3.30 -3.37 1.30
C LYS A 225 -2.82 -4.66 0.63
N GLN A 226 -2.73 -4.66 -0.71
CA GLN A 226 -2.21 -5.81 -1.46
C GLN A 226 -0.75 -6.13 -1.11
N LEU A 227 0.11 -5.13 -0.95
CA LEU A 227 1.49 -5.33 -0.51
C LEU A 227 1.56 -5.87 0.92
N SER A 228 0.71 -5.38 1.82
CA SER A 228 0.61 -5.89 3.19
C SER A 228 0.19 -7.36 3.20
N ASP A 229 -0.79 -7.76 2.39
CA ASP A 229 -1.18 -9.16 2.24
C ASP A 229 -0.03 -10.03 1.71
N GLN A 230 0.74 -9.51 0.75
CA GLN A 230 1.93 -10.21 0.26
C GLN A 230 2.98 -10.39 1.35
N ILE A 231 3.25 -9.35 2.16
CA ILE A 231 4.20 -9.40 3.28
C ILE A 231 3.75 -10.44 4.33
N LEU A 232 2.46 -10.46 4.67
CA LEU A 232 1.89 -11.44 5.59
C LEU A 232 2.05 -12.87 5.06
N ALA A 233 1.89 -13.08 3.75
CA ALA A 233 2.11 -14.39 3.14
C ALA A 233 3.58 -14.84 3.17
N GLN A 234 4.54 -13.93 3.30
CA GLN A 234 5.96 -14.27 3.43
C GLN A 234 6.33 -14.76 4.85
N GLN A 235 5.64 -14.28 5.90
CA GLN A 235 5.96 -14.63 7.29
C GLN A 235 6.19 -16.14 7.58
N PRO A 236 5.32 -17.08 7.15
CA PRO A 236 5.52 -18.50 7.45
C PRO A 236 6.75 -19.11 6.75
N ILE A 237 7.20 -18.52 5.64
CA ILE A 237 8.28 -19.09 4.81
C ILE A 237 9.61 -19.11 5.56
N LEU A 238 9.88 -18.12 6.41
CA LEU A 238 11.09 -18.14 7.24
C LEU A 238 11.11 -19.36 8.18
N GLY A 239 9.97 -19.65 8.82
CA GLY A 239 9.82 -20.82 9.69
C GLY A 239 10.09 -22.12 8.93
N GLU A 240 9.54 -22.25 7.73
CA GLU A 240 9.77 -23.42 6.86
C GLU A 240 11.24 -23.56 6.45
N ILE A 241 11.92 -22.46 6.10
CA ILE A 241 13.33 -22.47 5.72
C ILE A 241 14.19 -22.93 6.90
N VAL A 242 13.97 -22.36 8.09
CA VAL A 242 14.73 -22.71 9.30
C VAL A 242 14.46 -24.16 9.70
N GLU A 243 13.21 -24.62 9.60
CA GLU A 243 12.86 -26.02 9.85
C GLU A 243 13.55 -26.95 8.86
N GLN A 244 13.53 -26.64 7.56
CA GLN A 244 14.21 -27.43 6.53
C GLN A 244 15.72 -27.51 6.78
N ALA A 245 16.35 -26.43 7.26
CA ALA A 245 17.75 -26.44 7.65
C ALA A 245 17.99 -27.43 8.81
N LYS A 246 17.18 -27.35 9.87
CA LYS A 246 17.21 -28.28 11.02
C LYS A 246 17.11 -29.74 10.58
N LEU A 247 16.13 -30.02 9.74
CA LEU A 247 15.90 -31.36 9.19
C LEU A 247 17.09 -31.85 8.33
N SER A 248 17.70 -30.97 7.54
CA SER A 248 18.86 -31.35 6.70
C SER A 248 20.07 -31.77 7.52
N ILE A 249 20.29 -31.14 8.68
CA ILE A 249 21.37 -31.48 9.61
C ILE A 249 21.11 -32.82 10.28
N LEU A 250 19.90 -33.01 10.82
CA LEU A 250 19.50 -34.27 11.43
C LEU A 250 19.63 -35.42 10.43
N GLY A 251 19.25 -35.17 9.17
CA GLY A 251 19.48 -36.11 8.07
C GLY A 251 20.96 -36.44 7.87
N SER A 252 21.85 -35.44 7.93
CA SER A 252 23.30 -35.65 7.84
C SER A 252 23.84 -36.49 8.99
N GLN A 253 23.41 -36.22 10.23
CA GLN A 253 23.82 -36.99 11.40
C GLN A 253 23.33 -38.43 11.31
N LEU A 254 22.07 -38.64 10.91
CA LEU A 254 21.51 -39.97 10.69
C LEU A 254 22.30 -40.76 9.65
N ARG A 255 22.83 -40.11 8.59
CA ARG A 255 23.70 -40.80 7.61
C ARG A 255 24.98 -41.32 8.25
N VAL A 256 25.58 -40.56 9.16
CA VAL A 256 26.79 -41.01 9.89
C VAL A 256 26.44 -42.16 10.84
N GLU A 257 25.34 -42.05 11.60
CA GLU A 257 24.90 -43.13 12.50
C GLU A 257 24.61 -44.44 11.76
N ILE A 258 23.99 -44.36 10.57
CA ILE A 258 23.78 -45.51 9.70
C ILE A 258 25.13 -46.10 9.26
N ALA A 259 26.10 -45.24 8.90
CA ALA A 259 27.43 -45.68 8.49
C ALA A 259 28.19 -46.38 9.62
N ASP A 260 28.15 -45.83 10.83
CA ASP A 260 28.77 -46.43 12.02
C ASP A 260 28.19 -47.83 12.27
N ARG A 261 26.86 -47.96 12.17
CA ARG A 261 26.21 -49.27 12.31
C ARG A 261 26.57 -50.24 11.17
N VAL A 262 26.74 -49.75 9.95
CA VAL A 262 27.25 -50.56 8.83
C VAL A 262 28.65 -51.08 9.14
N VAL A 263 29.53 -50.23 9.66
CA VAL A 263 30.89 -50.60 10.06
C VAL A 263 30.85 -51.67 11.16
N ASP A 264 30.09 -51.46 12.24
CA ASP A 264 29.96 -52.44 13.34
C ASP A 264 29.52 -53.83 12.85
N VAL A 265 28.54 -53.88 11.95
CA VAL A 265 28.05 -55.14 11.37
C VAL A 265 29.14 -55.79 10.51
N LEU A 266 29.80 -55.02 9.65
CA LEU A 266 30.86 -55.53 8.77
C LEU A 266 32.11 -55.96 9.56
N GLU A 267 32.39 -55.33 10.70
CA GLU A 267 33.45 -55.76 11.61
C GLU A 267 33.22 -57.16 12.18
N SER A 268 31.97 -57.49 12.51
CA SER A 268 31.60 -58.84 12.95
C SER A 268 31.84 -59.91 11.86
N LEU A 269 31.81 -59.51 10.59
CA LEU A 269 32.09 -60.35 9.42
C LEU A 269 33.57 -60.37 9.02
N GLY A 270 34.44 -59.68 9.76
CA GLY A 270 35.89 -59.67 9.55
C GLY A 270 36.41 -58.59 8.59
N TYR A 271 35.58 -57.61 8.23
CA TYR A 271 36.03 -56.37 7.60
C TYR A 271 36.52 -55.39 8.66
N ARG A 272 37.34 -54.41 8.29
CA ARG A 272 37.77 -53.33 9.18
C ARG A 272 37.84 -52.02 8.42
N LEU A 273 37.51 -50.94 9.10
CA LEU A 273 37.84 -49.59 8.67
C LEU A 273 39.35 -49.38 8.89
N LEU A 274 40.11 -49.11 7.83
CA LEU A 274 41.57 -48.99 7.92
C LEU A 274 42.00 -47.57 8.29
N ASP A 275 41.39 -46.57 7.66
CA ASP A 275 41.64 -45.17 7.94
C ASP A 275 40.32 -44.37 7.97
N PRO A 276 39.83 -44.00 9.16
CA PRO A 276 38.56 -43.27 9.28
C PRO A 276 38.52 -41.94 8.52
N GLU A 277 39.64 -41.24 8.32
CA GLU A 277 39.64 -39.92 7.66
C GLU A 277 39.58 -40.00 6.13
N SER A 278 40.03 -41.12 5.55
CA SER A 278 40.07 -41.33 4.10
C SER A 278 39.05 -42.37 3.60
N ASP A 279 38.64 -43.29 4.47
CA ASP A 279 37.70 -44.36 4.16
C ASP A 279 36.26 -44.07 4.63
N ALA A 280 36.01 -42.97 5.34
CA ALA A 280 34.65 -42.49 5.67
C ALA A 280 34.52 -41.00 5.35
N VAL A 281 33.87 -40.66 4.23
CA VAL A 281 33.83 -39.29 3.70
C VAL A 281 32.46 -38.92 3.15
N TYR A 282 32.15 -37.62 3.19
CA TYR A 282 31.03 -37.06 2.43
C TYR A 282 31.41 -36.87 0.96
N GLU A 283 30.48 -37.19 0.07
CA GLU A 283 30.62 -36.92 -1.36
C GLU A 283 30.82 -35.42 -1.62
N GLY A 284 31.90 -35.07 -2.34
CA GLY A 284 32.28 -33.68 -2.60
C GLY A 284 32.72 -32.90 -1.35
N SER A 285 33.00 -33.58 -0.24
CA SER A 285 33.26 -32.95 1.08
C SER A 285 32.11 -32.07 1.58
N ASP A 286 30.89 -32.34 1.13
CA ASP A 286 29.70 -31.56 1.47
C ASP A 286 28.74 -32.41 2.29
N GLN A 287 28.46 -31.98 3.51
CA GLN A 287 27.66 -32.73 4.49
C GLN A 287 26.22 -32.93 4.05
N ARG A 288 25.73 -32.13 3.09
CA ARG A 288 24.39 -32.25 2.52
C ARG A 288 24.25 -33.45 1.59
N ASN A 289 25.37 -34.00 1.11
CA ASN A 289 25.39 -35.11 0.15
C ASN A 289 25.48 -36.47 0.83
N ALA A 290 25.64 -37.51 0.00
CA ALA A 290 25.80 -38.88 0.46
C ALA A 290 27.02 -39.04 1.35
N PHE A 291 26.90 -39.92 2.35
CA PHE A 291 28.01 -40.36 3.18
C PHE A 291 28.50 -41.72 2.68
N VAL A 292 29.80 -41.85 2.44
CA VAL A 292 30.41 -43.03 1.84
C VAL A 292 31.41 -43.61 2.81
N VAL A 293 31.24 -44.89 3.14
CA VAL A 293 32.16 -45.64 4.01
C VAL A 293 32.70 -46.86 3.27
N LYS A 294 34.01 -47.09 3.37
CA LYS A 294 34.71 -48.21 2.77
C LYS A 294 35.40 -49.03 3.84
N VAL A 295 35.16 -50.33 3.84
CA VAL A 295 35.83 -51.28 4.75
C VAL A 295 36.55 -52.36 3.97
N LYS A 296 37.60 -52.94 4.56
CA LYS A 296 38.45 -53.95 3.90
C LYS A 296 38.64 -55.18 4.79
N ASN A 297 38.57 -56.37 4.21
CA ASN A 297 38.88 -57.61 4.93
C ASN A 297 40.36 -58.02 4.78
N VAL A 298 40.78 -59.05 5.53
CA VAL A 298 42.15 -59.59 5.48
C VAL A 298 42.53 -60.19 4.13
N ALA A 299 41.55 -60.60 3.31
CA ALA A 299 41.76 -61.12 1.97
C ALA A 299 41.96 -59.98 0.94
N GLY A 300 41.70 -58.73 1.32
CA GLY A 300 41.81 -57.58 0.44
C GLY A 300 40.51 -57.21 -0.29
N ASP A 301 39.39 -57.86 0.01
CA ASP A 301 38.08 -57.47 -0.49
C ASP A 301 37.62 -56.17 0.17
N GLU A 302 37.05 -55.29 -0.63
CA GLU A 302 36.58 -53.96 -0.23
C GLU A 302 35.06 -53.89 -0.36
N VAL A 303 34.40 -53.34 0.66
CA VAL A 303 32.95 -53.08 0.65
C VAL A 303 32.78 -51.58 0.82
N VAL A 304 32.13 -50.95 -0.14
CA VAL A 304 31.81 -49.52 -0.13
C VAL A 304 30.31 -49.34 0.00
N THR A 305 29.89 -48.74 1.11
CA THR A 305 28.50 -48.42 1.38
C THR A 305 28.27 -46.93 1.16
N VAL A 306 27.29 -46.59 0.34
CA VAL A 306 26.89 -45.22 0.02
C VAL A 306 25.50 -44.98 0.59
N ILE A 307 25.40 -44.01 1.50
CA ILE A 307 24.16 -43.63 2.18
C ILE A 307 23.75 -42.26 1.65
N SER A 308 22.72 -42.23 0.80
CA SER A 308 22.27 -41.00 0.12
C SER A 308 21.00 -40.44 0.75
N PRO A 309 20.87 -39.10 0.84
CA PRO A 309 19.62 -38.47 1.26
C PRO A 309 18.50 -38.72 0.24
N GLU A 310 17.29 -38.93 0.71
CA GLU A 310 16.08 -39.02 -0.12
C GLU A 310 15.22 -37.74 -0.01
N ALA A 311 14.18 -37.65 -0.84
CA ALA A 311 13.29 -36.49 -0.87
C ALA A 311 12.43 -36.34 0.41
N GLU A 312 12.16 -37.44 1.11
CA GLU A 312 11.40 -37.45 2.36
C GLU A 312 12.34 -37.29 3.56
N PHE A 313 11.96 -36.46 4.54
CA PHE A 313 12.78 -36.26 5.73
C PHE A 313 13.02 -37.56 6.49
N GLY A 314 14.28 -37.77 6.92
CA GLY A 314 14.70 -38.98 7.64
C GLY A 314 14.84 -40.21 6.74
N ALA A 315 14.38 -40.15 5.49
CA ALA A 315 14.61 -41.20 4.52
C ALA A 315 16.03 -41.10 3.96
N ASN A 316 16.74 -42.21 4.01
CA ASN A 316 18.02 -42.40 3.33
C ASN A 316 17.95 -43.68 2.51
N SER A 317 18.61 -43.69 1.36
CA SER A 317 18.85 -44.91 0.59
C SER A 317 20.24 -45.43 0.91
N VAL A 318 20.33 -46.71 1.24
CA VAL A 318 21.61 -47.38 1.48
C VAL A 318 21.92 -48.27 0.27
N SER A 319 23.09 -48.08 -0.33
CA SER A 319 23.56 -48.92 -1.43
C SER A 319 24.94 -49.50 -1.11
N ILE A 320 25.14 -50.76 -1.49
CA ILE A 320 26.35 -51.52 -1.13
C ILE A 320 27.05 -51.96 -2.40
N ASN A 321 28.35 -51.67 -2.49
CA ASN A 321 29.22 -52.02 -3.61
C ASN A 321 30.36 -52.90 -3.10
N THR A 322 30.43 -54.14 -3.57
CA THR A 322 31.50 -55.08 -3.21
C THR A 322 32.55 -55.12 -4.32
N PHE A 323 33.83 -55.05 -3.94
CA PHE A 323 34.97 -55.14 -4.84
C PHE A 323 35.92 -56.22 -4.32
N SER A 324 36.15 -57.27 -5.12
CA SER A 324 37.12 -58.32 -4.80
C SER A 324 38.24 -58.34 -5.83
N GLU A 325 39.48 -58.46 -5.38
CA GLU A 325 40.65 -58.69 -6.25
C GLU A 325 40.93 -60.18 -6.48
N ILE A 326 40.32 -61.06 -5.69
CA ILE A 326 40.62 -62.51 -5.63
C ILE A 326 39.47 -63.37 -6.15
N LEU A 327 38.22 -62.95 -5.95
CA LEU A 327 37.03 -63.65 -6.44
C LEU A 327 36.83 -63.36 -7.92
N ILE A 328 37.29 -64.30 -8.76
CA ILE A 328 37.08 -64.27 -10.23
C ILE A 328 35.69 -64.85 -10.58
N ASP A 329 35.06 -65.56 -9.64
CA ASP A 329 33.76 -66.21 -9.82
C ASP A 329 32.58 -65.28 -9.44
N GLU A 330 31.71 -65.02 -10.42
CA GLU A 330 30.52 -64.16 -10.28
C GLU A 330 29.53 -64.71 -9.24
N GLN A 331 29.44 -66.05 -9.09
CA GLN A 331 28.49 -66.68 -8.18
C GLN A 331 28.92 -66.53 -6.71
N THR A 332 30.20 -66.75 -6.40
CA THR A 332 30.75 -66.54 -5.06
C THR A 332 30.70 -65.07 -4.64
N THR A 333 30.88 -64.14 -5.59
CA THR A 333 30.76 -62.69 -5.34
C THR A 333 29.33 -62.31 -4.97
N LYS A 334 28.35 -62.91 -5.64
CA LYS A 334 26.92 -62.71 -5.38
C LYS A 334 26.50 -63.27 -4.01
N GLU A 335 26.94 -64.47 -3.67
CA GLU A 335 26.64 -65.10 -2.37
C GLU A 335 27.21 -64.28 -1.19
N ASN A 336 28.43 -63.73 -1.34
CA ASN A 336 29.03 -62.86 -0.32
C ASN A 336 28.27 -61.52 -0.18
N ALA A 337 27.87 -60.92 -1.30
CA ALA A 337 27.06 -59.70 -1.29
C ALA A 337 25.68 -59.92 -0.64
N GLU A 338 25.02 -61.06 -0.92
CA GLU A 338 23.75 -61.45 -0.29
C GLU A 338 23.90 -61.71 1.22
N ALA A 339 25.02 -62.30 1.66
CA ALA A 339 25.30 -62.51 3.09
C ALA A 339 25.50 -61.17 3.84
N ILE A 340 26.27 -60.25 3.27
CA ILE A 340 26.46 -58.89 3.80
C ILE A 340 25.12 -58.16 3.89
N PHE A 341 24.33 -58.24 2.82
CA PHE A 341 23.02 -57.62 2.74
C PHE A 341 22.05 -58.15 3.82
N THR A 342 22.04 -59.46 4.03
CA THR A 342 21.19 -60.11 5.03
C THR A 342 21.59 -59.68 6.44
N ALA A 343 22.89 -59.69 6.75
CA ALA A 343 23.41 -59.28 8.05
C ALA A 343 23.08 -57.80 8.39
N LEU A 344 23.16 -56.91 7.39
CA LEU A 344 22.80 -55.50 7.55
C LEU A 344 21.28 -55.31 7.79
N ASN A 345 20.44 -56.03 7.05
CA ASN A 345 18.99 -55.98 7.25
C ASN A 345 18.55 -56.54 8.62
N GLU A 346 19.14 -57.65 9.08
CA GLU A 346 18.86 -58.24 10.40
C GLU A 346 19.30 -57.33 11.55
N SER A 347 20.35 -56.53 11.33
CA SER A 347 20.88 -55.57 12.31
C SER A 347 20.13 -54.24 12.31
N GLY A 348 19.07 -54.09 11.52
CA GLY A 348 18.25 -52.88 11.45
C GLY A 348 18.87 -51.74 10.66
N VAL A 349 19.89 -52.01 9.84
CA VAL A 349 20.41 -51.07 8.83
C VAL A 349 19.43 -51.08 7.65
N GLN A 350 18.26 -50.49 7.86
CA GLN A 350 17.31 -50.22 6.81
C GLN A 350 17.20 -48.70 6.71
N GLY A 351 17.46 -48.17 5.52
CA GLY A 351 16.89 -46.88 5.17
C GLY A 351 15.36 -46.98 5.12
N ASN A 352 14.67 -45.88 4.87
CA ASN A 352 13.21 -45.92 4.69
C ASN A 352 12.78 -46.70 3.43
N ARG A 353 13.75 -47.08 2.58
CA ARG A 353 13.61 -48.02 1.46
C ARG A 353 14.46 -49.26 1.72
N PRO A 354 14.09 -50.43 1.16
CA PRO A 354 14.94 -51.60 1.21
C PRO A 354 16.31 -51.26 0.61
N THR A 355 17.36 -51.64 1.32
CA THR A 355 18.75 -51.49 0.87
C THR A 355 18.88 -52.05 -0.55
N GLU A 356 19.64 -51.39 -1.43
CA GLU A 356 19.86 -51.85 -2.80
C GLU A 356 21.28 -52.39 -2.96
N CYS A 357 21.39 -53.66 -3.34
CA CYS A 357 22.66 -54.26 -3.73
C CYS A 357 22.77 -54.26 -5.26
N TYR A 358 23.72 -53.49 -5.81
CA TYR A 358 23.92 -53.44 -7.25
C TYR A 358 24.68 -54.69 -7.73
N GLU A 359 24.15 -55.38 -8.74
CA GLU A 359 24.82 -56.54 -9.37
C GLU A 359 26.17 -56.19 -10.01
N LYS A 360 26.41 -54.89 -10.31
CA LYS A 360 27.71 -54.37 -10.72
C LYS A 360 28.10 -53.20 -9.83
N PRO A 361 29.25 -53.27 -9.13
CA PRO A 361 29.66 -52.21 -8.24
C PRO A 361 29.99 -50.95 -9.05
N GLN A 362 29.57 -49.80 -8.54
CA GLN A 362 29.77 -48.52 -9.20
C GLN A 362 31.24 -48.08 -9.04
N ALA A 363 32.01 -48.19 -10.13
CA ALA A 363 33.46 -47.94 -10.13
C ALA A 363 33.86 -46.52 -9.66
N ALA A 364 32.94 -45.55 -9.72
CA ALA A 364 33.15 -44.20 -9.23
C ALA A 364 33.43 -44.14 -7.72
N TYR A 365 32.85 -45.07 -6.94
CA TYR A 365 32.98 -45.13 -5.48
C TYR A 365 34.17 -45.96 -4.99
N LYS A 366 34.94 -46.58 -5.91
CA LYS A 366 36.15 -47.34 -5.54
C LYS A 366 37.29 -46.42 -5.08
N ASP A 367 37.35 -45.20 -5.64
CA ASP A 367 38.41 -44.24 -5.38
C ASP A 367 37.89 -43.11 -4.48
N MET A 368 38.16 -43.23 -3.17
CA MET A 368 37.64 -42.31 -2.16
C MET A 368 38.13 -40.86 -2.34
N GLU A 369 39.32 -40.66 -2.94
CA GLU A 369 39.80 -39.32 -3.28
C GLU A 369 38.96 -38.68 -4.38
N LYS A 370 38.49 -39.47 -5.35
CA LYS A 370 37.55 -38.99 -6.38
C LYS A 370 36.16 -38.71 -5.82
N VAL A 371 35.68 -39.52 -4.87
CA VAL A 371 34.42 -39.27 -4.15
C VAL A 371 34.51 -37.96 -3.35
N LYS A 372 35.65 -37.69 -2.74
CA LYS A 372 35.88 -36.45 -1.99
C LYS A 372 35.93 -35.21 -2.90
N GLN A 373 36.43 -35.38 -4.12
CA GLN A 373 36.59 -34.32 -5.14
C GLN A 373 35.42 -34.23 -6.12
N SER A 374 34.42 -35.11 -6.03
CA SER A 374 33.31 -35.12 -6.96
C SER A 374 32.41 -33.92 -6.69
N ASN A 375 32.52 -32.88 -7.53
CA ASN A 375 31.48 -31.87 -7.64
C ASN A 375 30.32 -32.51 -8.42
N GLN A 376 29.14 -32.62 -7.82
CA GLN A 376 27.96 -33.02 -8.59
C GLN A 376 27.69 -32.00 -9.70
N THR A 377 28.09 -32.36 -10.91
CA THR A 377 27.34 -32.04 -12.11
C THR A 377 26.81 -33.39 -12.61
N GLN A 378 25.48 -33.55 -12.68
CA GLN A 378 24.70 -34.77 -13.02
C GLN A 378 24.40 -35.63 -11.77
N THR A 379 23.16 -35.91 -11.35
CA THR A 379 22.00 -36.30 -12.18
C THR A 379 20.66 -36.02 -11.47
N LYS A 380 20.01 -34.89 -11.75
CA LYS A 380 18.54 -34.86 -11.88
C LYS A 380 18.26 -35.38 -13.28
N GLY A 381 17.88 -36.65 -13.42
CA GLY A 381 17.66 -37.24 -14.74
C GLY A 381 17.13 -38.66 -14.72
N LEU A 382 15.90 -38.85 -14.22
CA LEU A 382 14.73 -39.35 -14.97
C LEU A 382 13.55 -39.55 -14.02
#